data_AF-A0A524HMB5-F1
#
_entry.id   AF-A0A524HMB5-F1
#
_cell.length_a   1.000
_cell.length_b   1.000
_cell.length_c   1.000
_cell.angle_alpha   90.00
_cell.angle_beta   90.00
_cell.angle_gamma   90.00
#
_symmetry.space_group_name_H-M   'P 1'
#
loop_
_entity.id
_entity.type
_entity.pdbx_description
1 polymer ?
#
loop_
_entity_poly.entity_id
_entity_poly.type
_entity_poly.pdbx_seq_one_letter_code
_entity_poly.pdbx_strand_id
1 'polypeptide(L)'
;RQSTGHEPDEPHYFLGMIGVAPGHQGSGYGRRLLEHIQAMSEADPVSTGVALSTEDPSNVPYYERVGYHVTGEADVGEIHTWCMLRPNRARRA
;
A
#
# COMPACT_ATOMS: atom_id res chain seq x y z
N ARG A 1 -5.67 -16.15 -2.38
CA ARG A 1 -5.22 -15.00 -3.19
C ARG A 1 -4.46 -15.56 -4.37
N GLN A 2 -4.84 -15.22 -5.60
CA GLN A 2 -3.98 -15.54 -6.74
C GLN A 2 -2.86 -14.50 -6.73
N SER A 3 -1.69 -14.91 -6.25
CA SER A 3 -0.48 -14.09 -6.23
C SER A 3 -0.02 -13.90 -7.67
N THR A 4 -0.22 -12.71 -8.24
CA THR A 4 0.18 -12.35 -9.61
C THR A 4 1.71 -12.21 -9.78
N GLY A 5 2.52 -12.74 -8.87
CA GLY A 5 4.00 -12.69 -8.96
C GLY A 5 4.62 -11.30 -8.75
N HIS A 6 3.82 -10.31 -8.35
CA HIS A 6 4.26 -8.93 -8.12
C HIS A 6 4.19 -8.51 -6.64
N GLU A 7 3.95 -9.45 -5.73
CA GLU A 7 4.12 -9.21 -4.30
C GLU A 7 5.63 -9.15 -3.99
N PRO A 8 6.08 -8.22 -3.11
CA PRO A 8 7.47 -8.17 -2.70
C PRO A 8 7.93 -9.50 -2.09
N ASP A 9 9.13 -9.96 -2.48
CA ASP A 9 9.72 -11.18 -1.93
C ASP A 9 10.15 -11.00 -0.46
N GLU A 10 10.46 -9.77 -0.06
CA GLU A 10 10.82 -9.46 1.32
C GLU A 10 9.60 -9.42 2.25
N PRO A 11 9.75 -9.77 3.55
CA PRO A 11 8.64 -9.74 4.49
C PRO A 11 8.03 -8.35 4.62
N HIS A 12 6.72 -8.24 4.40
CA HIS A 12 6.01 -6.96 4.40
C HIS A 12 4.61 -7.10 5.00
N TYR A 13 4.04 -5.97 5.44
CA TYR A 13 2.60 -5.92 5.75
C TYR A 13 1.83 -5.77 4.45
N PHE A 14 0.73 -6.50 4.29
CA PHE A 14 -0.19 -6.29 3.17
C PHE A 14 -1.46 -5.59 3.66
N LEU A 15 -1.71 -4.39 3.15
CA LEU A 15 -2.95 -3.67 3.39
C LEU A 15 -4.08 -4.27 2.54
N GLY A 16 -4.90 -5.10 3.18
CA GLY A 16 -6.02 -5.76 2.51
C GLY A 16 -7.11 -4.79 2.05
N MET A 17 -7.64 -4.00 2.98
CA MET A 17 -8.71 -3.03 2.72
C MET A 17 -8.54 -1.79 3.61
N ILE A 18 -8.88 -0.62 3.07
CA ILE A 18 -8.97 0.64 3.79
C ILE A 18 -10.14 1.45 3.24
N GLY A 19 -10.86 2.15 4.12
CA GLY A 19 -11.98 2.97 3.72
C GLY A 19 -12.23 4.11 4.69
N VAL A 20 -12.75 5.22 4.17
CA VAL A 20 -13.24 6.37 4.95
C VAL A 20 -14.69 6.59 4.57
N ALA A 21 -15.56 6.71 5.56
CA ALA A 21 -16.98 6.98 5.35
C ALA A 21 -17.15 8.24 4.47
N PRO A 22 -18.07 8.26 3.49
CA PRO A 22 -18.19 9.36 2.50
C PRO A 22 -18.23 10.76 3.11
N GLY A 23 -19.00 10.95 4.19
CA GLY A 23 -19.11 12.24 4.90
C GLY A 23 -17.84 12.71 5.61
N HIS A 24 -16.78 11.90 5.65
CA HIS A 24 -15.50 12.20 6.29
C HIS A 24 -14.32 12.20 5.31
N GLN A 25 -14.58 12.00 4.01
CA GLN A 25 -13.54 12.07 2.98
C GLN A 25 -12.98 13.50 2.85
N GLY A 26 -11.79 13.65 2.28
CA GLY A 26 -11.09 14.94 2.17
C GLY A 26 -10.53 15.50 3.49
N SER A 27 -10.83 14.88 4.64
CA SER A 27 -10.38 15.34 5.98
C SER A 27 -9.06 14.69 6.45
N GLY A 28 -8.36 13.97 5.57
CA GLY A 28 -7.05 13.37 5.87
C GLY A 28 -7.07 12.05 6.66
N TYR A 29 -8.23 11.48 7.00
CA TYR A 29 -8.31 10.23 7.76
C TYR A 29 -7.62 9.05 7.07
N GLY A 30 -7.79 8.92 5.74
CA GLY A 30 -7.14 7.84 4.97
C GLY A 30 -5.61 7.90 5.12
N ARG A 31 -5.04 9.10 5.03
CA ARG A 31 -3.60 9.31 5.22
C ARG A 31 -3.15 8.91 6.63
N ARG A 32 -3.90 9.29 7.67
CA ARG A 32 -3.57 8.95 9.07
C ARG A 32 -3.59 7.45 9.31
N LEU A 33 -4.53 6.73 8.71
CA LEU A 33 -4.58 5.26 8.77
C LEU A 33 -3.37 4.63 8.06
N LEU A 34 -3.00 5.12 6.89
CA LEU A 34 -1.81 4.65 6.16
C LEU A 34 -0.51 4.93 6.93
N GLU A 35 -0.39 6.11 7.53
CA GLU A 35 0.74 6.48 8.40
C GLU A 35 0.82 5.57 9.63
N HIS A 36 -0.32 5.19 10.21
CA HIS A 36 -0.35 4.27 11.36
C HIS A 36 0.15 2.87 11.00
N ILE A 37 -0.33 2.30 9.89
CA ILE A 37 0.11 0.97 9.44
C ILE A 37 1.60 1.01 9.04
N GLN A 38 2.06 2.10 8.43
CA GLN A 38 3.48 2.29 8.16
C GLN A 38 4.30 2.28 9.45
N ALA A 39 3.86 2.98 10.49
CA ALA A 39 4.57 2.99 11.78
C ALA A 39 4.61 1.60 12.43
N MET A 40 3.55 0.79 12.27
CA MET A 40 3.55 -0.61 12.70
C MET A 40 4.60 -1.44 11.95
N SER A 41 4.67 -1.28 10.62
CA SER A 41 5.70 -1.95 9.81
C SER A 41 7.12 -1.49 10.19
N GLU A 42 7.34 -0.20 10.43
CA GLU A 42 8.65 0.32 10.83
C GLU A 42 9.10 -0.20 12.21
N ALA A 43 8.16 -0.44 13.13
CA ALA A 43 8.44 -0.99 14.46
C ALA A 43 8.77 -2.50 14.41
N ASP A 44 8.21 -3.23 13.44
CA ASP A 44 8.48 -4.64 13.21
C ASP A 44 9.90 -4.84 12.66
N PRO A 45 10.79 -5.60 13.35
CA PRO A 45 12.17 -5.78 12.93
C PRO A 45 12.34 -6.64 11.67
N VAL A 46 11.33 -7.42 11.28
CA VAL A 46 11.41 -8.31 10.12
C VAL A 46 10.77 -7.65 8.90
N SER A 47 9.87 -6.69 9.11
CA SER A 47 9.16 -6.04 8.01
C SER A 47 10.01 -5.02 7.25
N THR A 48 9.89 -5.05 5.93
CA THR A 48 10.57 -4.13 5.01
C THR A 48 9.65 -3.03 4.47
N GLY A 49 8.34 -3.08 4.74
CA GLY A 49 7.39 -2.07 4.31
C GLY A 49 5.93 -2.53 4.31
N VAL A 50 5.09 -1.73 3.66
CA VAL A 50 3.65 -1.97 3.50
C VAL A 50 3.30 -2.03 2.02
N ALA A 51 2.76 -3.16 1.57
CA ALA A 51 2.26 -3.35 0.22
C ALA A 51 0.73 -3.24 0.16
N LEU A 52 0.19 -2.90 -1.01
CA LEU A 52 -1.23 -2.93 -1.33
C LEU A 52 -1.44 -3.23 -2.81
N SER A 53 -2.67 -3.57 -3.17
CA SER A 53 -3.13 -3.57 -4.56
C SER A 53 -4.35 -2.67 -4.71
N THR A 54 -4.56 -2.10 -5.89
CA THR A 54 -5.79 -1.38 -6.23
C THR A 54 -6.16 -1.59 -7.68
N GLU A 55 -7.46 -1.67 -7.95
CA GLU A 55 -8.04 -1.77 -9.29
C GLU A 55 -8.57 -0.42 -9.81
N ASP A 56 -8.49 0.64 -9.00
CA ASP A 56 -8.96 1.98 -9.36
C ASP A 56 -7.77 2.89 -9.68
N PRO A 57 -7.62 3.35 -10.94
CA PRO A 57 -6.50 4.21 -11.34
C PRO A 57 -6.45 5.53 -10.58
N SER A 58 -7.59 6.01 -10.06
CA SER A 58 -7.65 7.26 -9.29
C SER A 58 -6.99 7.15 -7.91
N ASN A 59 -6.82 5.92 -7.40
CA ASN A 59 -6.13 5.68 -6.13
C ASN A 59 -4.61 5.72 -6.25
N VAL A 60 -4.05 5.46 -7.43
CA VAL A 60 -2.58 5.41 -7.63
C VAL A 60 -1.93 6.75 -7.25
N PRO A 61 -2.36 7.92 -7.77
CA PRO A 61 -1.77 9.20 -7.36
C PRO A 61 -2.04 9.58 -5.90
N TYR A 62 -3.08 9.01 -5.29
CA TYR A 62 -3.33 9.19 -3.87
C TYR A 62 -2.28 8.45 -3.03
N TYR A 63 -2.00 7.18 -3.33
CA TYR A 63 -1.00 6.40 -2.62
C TYR A 63 0.43 6.89 -2.88
N GLU A 64 0.74 7.33 -4.11
CA GLU A 64 2.05 7.92 -4.45
C GLU A 64 2.38 9.13 -3.56
N ARG A 65 1.40 10.01 -3.31
CA ARG A 65 1.57 11.16 -2.40
C ARG A 65 1.86 10.76 -0.95
N VAL A 66 1.55 9.52 -0.56
CA VAL A 66 1.82 8.96 0.77
C VAL A 66 3.16 8.20 0.79
N GLY A 67 3.84 8.07 -0.35
CA GLY A 67 5.16 7.46 -0.48
C GLY A 67 5.14 6.01 -0.97
N TYR A 68 3.99 5.52 -1.44
CA TYR A 68 3.94 4.27 -2.20
C TYR A 68 4.49 4.48 -3.61
N HIS A 69 4.97 3.42 -4.23
CA HIS A 69 5.31 3.38 -5.64
C HIS A 69 4.78 2.10 -6.27
N VAL A 70 4.42 2.15 -7.55
CA VAL A 70 4.01 0.95 -8.30
C VAL A 70 5.20 0.00 -8.41
N THR A 71 5.00 -1.26 -8.02
CA THR A 71 6.00 -2.34 -8.11
C THR A 71 5.64 -3.37 -9.17
N GLY A 72 4.40 -3.35 -9.65
CA GLY A 72 3.93 -4.25 -10.68
C GLY A 72 2.49 -3.97 -11.07
N GLU A 73 2.11 -4.48 -12.24
CA GLU A 73 0.78 -4.34 -12.80
C GLU A 73 0.34 -5.70 -13.36
N ALA A 74 -0.94 -6.00 -13.26
CA ALA A 74 -1.48 -7.23 -13.81
C ALA A 74 -2.92 -7.04 -14.28
N ASP A 75 -3.24 -7.63 -15.43
CA ASP A 75 -4.61 -7.76 -15.91
C ASP A 75 -5.19 -9.10 -15.43
N VAL A 76 -6.27 -9.03 -14.65
CA VAL A 76 -7.01 -10.19 -14.15
C VAL A 76 -8.39 -10.18 -14.80
N GLY A 77 -8.48 -10.83 -15.97
CA GLY A 77 -9.65 -10.72 -16.83
C GLY A 77 -9.73 -9.32 -17.44
N GLU A 78 -10.82 -8.60 -17.19
CA GLU A 78 -11.01 -7.21 -17.64
C GLU A 78 -10.58 -6.18 -16.60
N ILE A 79 -10.09 -6.63 -15.44
CA ILE A 79 -9.70 -5.76 -14.33
C ILE A 79 -8.20 -5.57 -14.36
N HIS A 80 -7.77 -4.32 -14.50
CA HIS A 80 -6.38 -3.93 -14.32
C HIS A 80 -6.08 -3.68 -12.84
N THR A 81 -4.97 -4.20 -12.33
CA THR A 81 -4.54 -4.03 -10.94
C THR A 81 -3.13 -3.44 -10.87
N TRP A 82 -2.94 -2.47 -9.98
CA TRP A 82 -1.64 -1.94 -9.59
C TRP A 82 -1.23 -2.51 -8.24
N CYS A 83 -0.08 -3.18 -8.19
CA CYS A 83 0.61 -3.52 -6.95
C CYS A 83 1.52 -2.35 -6.55
N MET A 84 1.45 -1.93 -5.29
CA MET A 84 2.23 -0.80 -4.79
C MET A 84 2.89 -1.13 -3.46
N LEU A 85 4.10 -0.59 -3.25
CA LEU A 85 4.87 -0.76 -2.01
C LEU A 85 5.29 0.59 -1.47
N ARG A 86 5.19 0.75 -0.15
CA ARG A 86 5.89 1.79 0.60
C ARG A 86 6.96 1.14 1.47
N PRO A 87 8.25 1.34 1.18
CA PRO A 87 9.33 0.72 1.94
C PRO A 87 9.50 1.43 3.28
N ASN A 88 9.91 0.68 4.30
CA ASN A 88 10.37 1.23 5.55
C ASN A 88 11.60 2.09 5.32
N ARG A 89 11.73 3.17 6.10
CA ARG A 89 12.96 3.95 6.09
C ARG A 89 14.11 3.04 6.54
N ALA A 90 15.24 3.12 5.84
CA ALA A 90 16.46 2.45 6.27
C ALA A 90 16.74 2.82 7.73
N ARG A 91 16.78 1.83 8.62
CA ARG A 91 17.12 2.05 10.03
C ARG A 91 18.53 2.64 10.03
N ARG A 92 18.68 3.87 10.53
CA ARG A 92 20.01 4.41 10.80
C ARG A 92 20.60 3.58 11.94
N ALA A 93 21.73 2.94 11.65
CA ALA A 93 22.53 2.22 12.64
C ALA A 93 23.02 3.16 13.76
#